data_AF-A0A2H9TCU7-F1
#
_entry.id   AF-A0A2H9TCU7-F1
#
_cell.length_a   1.000
_cell.length_b   1.000
_cell.length_c   1.000
_cell.angle_alpha   90.00
_cell.angle_beta   90.00
_cell.angle_gamma   90.00
#
_symmetry.space_group_name_H-M   'P 1'
#
loop_
_entity.id
_entity.type
_entity.pdbx_description
1 polymer ?
#
loop_
_entity_poly.entity_id
_entity_poly.type
_entity_poly.pdbx_seq_one_letter_code
_entity_poly.pdbx_strand_id
1 'polypeptide(L)'
;MARAKFKKGEQRKFLTAVLKKLNCPSLRALNQFGFEISYSTLKNYYSEWRTIPQELFANLCYLSKTDPNSVDYQILEENWGQKEGGRANKKCERKRLNT
;
A
#
# COMPACT_ATOMS: atom_id res chain seq x y z
N MET A 1 2.43 2.05 9.46
CA MET A 1 1.07 2.01 8.92
C MET A 1 0.75 0.63 8.40
N ALA A 2 -0.30 -0.01 8.92
CA ALA A 2 -0.78 -1.31 8.46
C ALA A 2 -1.20 -1.28 6.97
N ARG A 3 -1.06 -2.42 6.29
CA ARG A 3 -1.33 -2.56 4.85
C ARG A 3 -2.39 -3.62 4.59
N ALA A 4 -3.27 -3.38 3.63
CA ALA A 4 -4.18 -4.39 3.11
C ALA A 4 -3.51 -5.16 1.97
N LYS A 5 -3.27 -6.45 2.18
CA LYS A 5 -2.71 -7.38 1.18
C LYS A 5 -3.83 -8.21 0.59
N PHE A 6 -3.95 -8.17 -0.73
CA PHE A 6 -4.90 -8.99 -1.47
C PHE A 6 -4.18 -10.18 -2.11
N LYS A 7 -4.98 -11.19 -2.49
CA LYS A 7 -4.52 -12.22 -3.43
C LYS A 7 -4.24 -11.59 -4.81
N LYS A 8 -3.35 -12.19 -5.57
CA LYS A 8 -2.99 -11.72 -6.92
C LYS A 8 -4.24 -11.67 -7.80
N GLY A 9 -4.47 -10.54 -8.46
CA GLY A 9 -5.65 -10.23 -9.27
C GLY A 9 -6.81 -9.59 -8.48
N GLU A 10 -6.91 -9.84 -7.18
CA GLU A 10 -8.05 -9.37 -6.37
C GLU A 10 -7.97 -7.88 -6.06
N GLN A 11 -6.77 -7.32 -5.87
CA GLN A 11 -6.60 -5.88 -5.67
C GLN A 11 -7.07 -5.09 -6.89
N ARG A 12 -6.71 -5.55 -8.10
CA ARG A 12 -7.16 -4.94 -9.34
C ARG A 12 -8.67 -5.06 -9.53
N LYS A 13 -9.25 -6.23 -9.22
CA LYS A 13 -10.71 -6.45 -9.28
C LYS A 13 -11.44 -5.52 -8.31
N PHE A 14 -10.94 -5.40 -7.07
CA PHE A 14 -11.48 -4.50 -6.06
C PHE A 14 -11.49 -3.05 -6.57
N LEU A 15 -10.36 -2.53 -7.02
CA LEU A 15 -10.27 -1.16 -7.54
C LEU A 15 -11.19 -0.95 -8.76
N THR A 16 -11.30 -1.95 -9.64
CA THR A 16 -12.21 -1.88 -10.80
C THR A 16 -13.67 -1.86 -10.36
N ALA A 17 -14.04 -2.65 -9.34
CA ALA A 17 -15.39 -2.64 -8.77
C ALA A 17 -15.70 -1.29 -8.09
N VAL A 18 -14.75 -0.72 -7.36
CA VAL A 18 -14.87 0.62 -6.75
C VAL A 18 -15.10 1.68 -7.82
N LEU A 19 -14.31 1.68 -8.91
CA LEU A 19 -14.49 2.62 -10.02
C LEU A 19 -15.87 2.50 -10.65
N LYS A 20 -16.36 1.28 -10.87
CA LYS A 20 -17.71 1.03 -11.41
C LYS A 20 -18.80 1.55 -10.47
N LYS A 21 -18.70 1.27 -9.16
CA LYS A 21 -19.68 1.73 -8.17
C LYS A 21 -19.70 3.25 -8.02
N LEU A 22 -18.54 3.89 -8.09
CA LEU A 22 -18.38 5.35 -8.01
C LEU A 22 -18.62 6.05 -9.35
N ASN A 23 -18.99 5.32 -10.41
CA ASN A 23 -19.17 5.81 -11.76
C ASN A 23 -17.97 6.67 -12.26
N CYS A 24 -16.77 6.24 -11.92
CA CYS A 24 -15.53 6.96 -12.23
C CYS A 24 -14.92 6.44 -13.54
N PRO A 25 -14.64 7.32 -14.51
CA PRO A 25 -14.10 6.90 -15.81
C PRO A 25 -12.63 6.45 -15.73
N SER A 26 -11.88 6.87 -14.71
CA SER A 26 -10.46 6.55 -14.56
C SER A 26 -10.02 6.53 -13.10
N LEU A 27 -8.87 5.92 -12.83
CA LEU A 27 -8.23 5.95 -11.51
C LEU A 27 -7.98 7.39 -11.03
N ARG A 28 -7.60 8.29 -11.94
CA ARG A 28 -7.34 9.70 -11.60
C ARG A 28 -8.60 10.41 -11.10
N ALA A 29 -9.77 9.98 -11.55
CA ALA A 29 -11.04 10.53 -11.08
C ALA A 29 -11.28 10.23 -9.58
N LEU A 30 -10.63 9.23 -8.98
CA LEU A 30 -10.73 9.00 -7.54
C LEU A 30 -10.30 10.23 -6.72
N ASN A 31 -9.36 11.03 -7.22
CA ASN A 31 -8.90 12.23 -6.49
C ASN A 31 -10.01 13.28 -6.30
N GLN A 32 -11.11 13.22 -7.05
CA GLN A 32 -12.27 14.11 -6.86
C GLN A 32 -12.94 13.90 -5.49
N PHE A 33 -12.75 12.74 -4.86
CA PHE A 33 -13.27 12.43 -3.52
C PHE A 33 -12.35 12.92 -2.39
N GLY A 34 -11.33 13.74 -2.70
CA GLY A 34 -10.40 14.30 -1.72
C GLY A 34 -9.16 13.43 -1.45
N PHE A 35 -8.89 12.42 -2.28
CA PHE A 35 -7.64 11.66 -2.18
C PHE A 35 -6.48 12.46 -2.80
N GLU A 36 -5.49 12.83 -1.98
CA GLU A 36 -4.24 13.45 -2.43
C GLU A 36 -3.22 12.40 -2.91
N ILE A 37 -3.63 11.49 -3.79
CA ILE A 37 -2.78 10.40 -4.26
C ILE A 37 -2.35 10.67 -5.70
N SER A 38 -1.06 10.57 -5.97
CA SER A 38 -0.54 10.72 -7.33
C SER A 38 -1.04 9.61 -8.25
N TYR A 39 -1.28 9.94 -9.52
CA TYR A 39 -1.72 8.96 -10.51
C TYR A 39 -0.75 7.77 -10.65
N SER A 40 0.56 8.00 -10.53
CA SER A 40 1.56 6.94 -10.55
C SER A 40 1.40 5.96 -9.39
N THR A 41 1.06 6.46 -8.20
CA THR A 41 0.79 5.64 -7.01
C THR A 41 -0.49 4.83 -7.19
N LEU A 42 -1.56 5.44 -7.69
CA LEU A 42 -2.81 4.74 -8.03
C LEU A 42 -2.58 3.64 -9.07
N LYS A 43 -1.77 3.92 -10.11
CA LYS A 43 -1.40 2.92 -11.12
C LYS A 43 -0.60 1.77 -10.51
N ASN A 44 0.30 2.04 -9.57
CA ASN A 44 1.03 0.99 -8.87
C ASN A 44 0.12 0.10 -8.01
N TYR A 45 -0.90 0.68 -7.38
CA TYR A 45 -1.93 -0.11 -6.70
C TYR A 45 -2.77 -0.92 -7.69
N TYR A 46 -3.13 -0.34 -8.83
CA TYR A 46 -3.91 -1.05 -9.85
C TYR A 46 -3.14 -2.21 -10.50
N SER A 47 -1.83 -2.04 -10.72
CA SER A 47 -0.93 -3.07 -11.24
C SER A 47 -0.46 -4.06 -10.16
N GLU A 48 -0.92 -3.92 -8.92
CA GLU A 48 -0.56 -4.79 -7.78
C GLU A 48 0.94 -4.80 -7.45
N TRP A 49 1.66 -3.78 -7.89
CA TRP A 49 3.08 -3.60 -7.57
C TRP A 49 3.28 -3.13 -6.13
N ARG A 50 2.26 -2.50 -5.55
CA ARG A 50 2.25 -2.04 -4.15
C ARG A 50 0.97 -2.47 -3.46
N THR A 51 1.09 -2.78 -2.17
CA THR A 51 -0.07 -3.00 -1.29
C THR A 51 -0.72 -1.67 -0.92
N ILE A 52 -2.04 -1.70 -0.75
CA ILE A 52 -2.85 -0.52 -0.43
C ILE A 52 -2.71 -0.25 1.09
N PRO A 53 -2.53 1.02 1.52
CA PRO A 53 -2.65 1.37 2.93
C PRO A 53 -4.02 0.98 3.48
N GLN A 54 -4.10 0.45 4.70
CA GLN A 54 -5.38 0.02 5.27
C GLN A 54 -6.42 1.16 5.32
N GLU A 55 -6.00 2.38 5.66
CA GLU A 55 -6.88 3.55 5.67
C GLU A 55 -7.45 3.87 4.29
N LEU A 56 -6.62 3.79 3.24
CA LEU A 56 -7.09 4.00 1.87
C LEU A 56 -8.10 2.94 1.47
N PHE A 57 -7.86 1.68 1.84
CA PHE A 57 -8.82 0.61 1.62
C PHE A 57 -10.15 0.88 2.33
N ALA A 58 -10.12 1.24 3.61
CA ALA A 58 -11.31 1.56 4.38
C ALA A 58 -12.09 2.73 3.77
N ASN A 59 -11.40 3.79 3.35
CA ASN A 59 -12.01 4.96 2.70
C ASN A 59 -12.67 4.57 1.36
N LEU A 60 -12.03 3.73 0.55
CA LEU A 60 -12.61 3.25 -0.71
C LEU A 60 -13.82 2.36 -0.47
N CYS A 61 -13.80 1.50 0.55
CA CYS A 61 -14.95 0.69 0.95
C CYS A 61 -16.12 1.57 1.40
N TYR A 62 -15.84 2.58 2.23
CA TYR A 62 -16.83 3.54 2.70
C TYR A 62 -17.48 4.30 1.54
N LEU A 63 -16.67 4.89 0.65
CA LEU A 63 -17.17 5.65 -0.50
C LEU A 63 -17.98 4.78 -1.47
N SER A 64 -17.47 3.58 -1.77
CA SER A 64 -18.12 2.67 -2.72
C SER A 64 -19.28 1.88 -2.13
N LYS A 65 -19.59 2.06 -0.83
CA LYS A 65 -20.56 1.23 -0.10
C LYS A 65 -20.30 -0.26 -0.36
N THR A 66 -19.05 -0.67 -0.20
CA THR A 66 -18.63 -2.07 -0.35
C THR A 66 -18.34 -2.63 1.02
N ASP A 67 -18.94 -3.78 1.33
CA ASP A 67 -18.70 -4.47 2.59
C ASP A 67 -17.25 -4.97 2.65
N PRO A 68 -16.45 -4.53 3.64
CA PRO A 68 -15.06 -4.96 3.77
C PRO A 68 -14.92 -6.48 3.91
N ASN A 69 -15.91 -7.11 4.54
CA ASN A 69 -15.96 -8.57 4.78
C ASN A 69 -16.20 -9.38 3.49
N SER A 70 -16.71 -8.74 2.43
CA SER A 70 -16.91 -9.41 1.14
C SER A 70 -15.60 -9.59 0.36
N VAL A 71 -14.54 -8.89 0.76
CA VAL A 71 -13.25 -8.90 0.08
C VAL A 71 -12.27 -9.76 0.86
N ASP A 72 -11.62 -10.70 0.17
CA ASP A 72 -10.60 -11.55 0.77
C ASP A 72 -9.26 -10.81 0.81
N TYR A 73 -8.96 -10.17 1.95
CA TYR A 73 -7.71 -9.45 2.21
C TYR A 73 -7.12 -9.80 3.57
N GLN A 74 -5.81 -9.64 3.69
CA GLN A 74 -5.04 -9.83 4.92
C GLN A 74 -4.46 -8.49 5.36
N ILE A 75 -4.51 -8.21 6.66
CA ILE A 75 -3.84 -7.04 7.23
C ILE A 75 -2.39 -7.41 7.52
N LEU A 76 -1.45 -6.67 6.94
CA LEU A 76 -0.03 -6.75 7.25
C LEU A 76 0.30 -5.67 8.27
N GLU A 77 1.06 -6.03 9.29
CA GLU A 77 1.49 -5.10 10.33
C GLU A 77 2.45 -4.02 9.81
N GLU A 78 2.55 -2.98 10.61
CA GLU A 78 3.28 -1.74 10.40
C GLU A 78 4.76 -1.93 9.98
N ASN A 79 5.43 -2.97 10.49
CA ASN A 79 6.85 -3.24 10.27
C ASN A 79 7.12 -4.26 9.16
N TRP A 80 6.10 -4.63 8.39
CA TRP A 80 6.24 -5.64 7.35
C TRP A 80 7.26 -5.23 6.27
N GLY A 81 8.38 -5.95 6.19
CA GLY A 81 9.46 -5.71 5.22
C GLY A 81 10.55 -4.75 5.68
N GLN A 82 10.44 -4.19 6.89
CA GLN A 82 11.52 -3.42 7.49
C GLN A 82 12.41 -4.38 8.29
N LYS A 83 13.65 -4.64 7.83
CA LYS A 83 14.66 -5.25 8.71
C LYS A 83 14.91 -4.25 9.84
N GLU A 84 14.70 -4.67 11.09
CA GLU A 84 15.28 -3.96 12.24
C GLU A 84 16.76 -3.70 11.93
N GLY A 85 17.15 -2.43 11.99
CA GLY A 85 18.39 -1.95 11.40
C GLY A 85 19.61 -2.80 11.78
N GLY A 86 20.46 -3.05 10.77
CA GLY A 86 21.75 -3.69 10.98
C GLY A 86 22.54 -2.93 12.04
N ARG A 87 23.07 -3.66 13.02
CA ARG A 87 24.10 -3.14 13.92
C ARG A 87 25.17 -2.47 13.05
N ALA A 88 25.26 -1.15 13.09
CA ALA A 88 26.36 -0.43 12.50
C ALA A 88 27.63 -1.01 13.10
N ASN A 89 28.44 -1.71 12.30
CA ASN A 89 29.71 -2.25 12.73
C ASN A 89 30.51 -1.11 13.36
N LYS A 90 30.83 -1.23 14.66
CA LYS A 90 31.78 -0.34 15.33
C LYS A 90 33.04 -0.31 14.46
N LYS A 91 33.45 0.87 13.98
CA LYS A 91 34.71 1.04 13.23
C LYS A 91 35.82 0.30 13.98
N CYS A 92 36.45 -0.66 13.32
CA CYS A 92 37.68 -1.27 13.82
C CYS A 92 38.78 -0.21 13.71
N GLU A 93 39.09 0.44 14.83
CA GLU A 93 40.18 1.40 14.91
C GLU A 93 41.50 0.62 14.82
N ARG A 94 42.09 0.57 13.61
CA ARG A 94 43.43 0.01 13.41
C ARG A 94 44.44 0.89 14.13
N LYS A 95 44.85 0.52 15.35
CA LYS A 95 46.06 1.07 15.96
C LYS A 95 47.25 0.71 15.07
N ARG A 96 47.86 1.72 14.44
CA ARG A 96 49.19 1.57 13.84
C ARG A 96 50.19 1.40 14.98
N LEU A 97 50.73 0.20 15.15
CA LEU A 97 51.96 -0.02 15.89
C LEU A 97 53.10 0.42 14.97
N ASN A 98 53.75 1.52 15.30
CA ASN A 98 55.06 1.86 14.75
C ASN A 98 56.09 1.15 15.64
N THR A 99 56.81 0.19 15.07
CA THR A 99 58.05 -0.37 15.62
C THR A 99 59.14 -0.15 14.60
#